data_AF-A0A7J4IE49-F1
#
_entry.id   AF-A0A7J4IE49-F1
#
_cell.length_a   1.000
_cell.length_b   1.000
_cell.length_c   1.000
_cell.angle_alpha   90.00
_cell.angle_beta   90.00
_cell.angle_gamma   90.00
#
_symmetry.space_group_name_H-M   'P 1'
#
loop_
_entity.id
_entity.type
_entity.pdbx_description
1 polymer ?
#
loop_
_entity_poly.entity_id
_entity_poly.type
_entity_poly.pdbx_seq_one_letter_code
_entity_poly.pdbx_strand_id
1 'polypeptide(L)'
;MVSITADLIPLVNFVLATAIFALGLWGYRRSGRQTEALVGVAFGLFAITHLLTLLGISSTELLILIVRIIAYVVVMYAMFRVAAGHTYG
;
A
#
# COMPACT_ATOMS: atom_id res chain seq x y z
N MET A 1 -19.60 -21.69 -4.03
CA MET A 1 -19.95 -20.75 -5.11
C MET A 1 -19.01 -19.56 -4.97
N VAL A 2 -18.17 -19.27 -5.97
CA VAL A 2 -17.33 -18.06 -6.00
C VAL A 2 -18.25 -16.88 -6.27
N SER A 3 -18.45 -16.01 -5.28
CA SER A 3 -19.24 -14.79 -5.44
C SER A 3 -18.38 -13.77 -6.18
N ILE A 4 -18.56 -13.66 -7.50
CA ILE A 4 -17.71 -12.84 -8.40
C ILE A 4 -17.45 -11.41 -7.90
N THR A 5 -18.37 -10.83 -7.12
CA THR A 5 -18.23 -9.48 -6.54
C THR A 5 -17.35 -9.42 -5.28
N ALA A 6 -17.34 -10.45 -4.44
CA ALA A 6 -16.61 -10.47 -3.17
C ALA A 6 -15.10 -10.59 -3.36
N ASP A 7 -14.67 -11.33 -4.39
CA ASP A 7 -13.26 -11.61 -4.67
C ASP A 7 -12.64 -10.58 -5.63
N LEU A 8 -13.45 -9.89 -6.44
CA LEU A 8 -12.96 -8.91 -7.41
C LEU A 8 -12.41 -7.65 -6.73
N ILE A 9 -13.03 -7.18 -5.65
CA ILE A 9 -12.59 -5.99 -4.91
C ILE A 9 -11.17 -6.18 -4.33
N PRO A 10 -10.89 -7.22 -3.52
CA PRO A 10 -9.54 -7.44 -3.01
C PRO A 10 -8.55 -7.77 -4.13
N LEU A 11 -8.98 -8.42 -5.22
CA LEU A 11 -8.13 -8.71 -6.39
C LEU A 11 -7.65 -7.43 -7.08
N VAL A 12 -8.58 -6.55 -7.45
CA VAL A 12 -8.23 -5.29 -8.12
C VAL A 12 -7.35 -4.43 -7.22
N ASN A 13 -7.69 -4.32 -5.93
CA ASN A 13 -6.88 -3.56 -4.98
C ASN A 13 -5.49 -4.17 -4.79
N PHE A 14 -5.36 -5.50 -4.75
CA PHE A 14 -4.07 -6.17 -4.69
C PHE A 14 -3.20 -5.84 -5.91
N VAL A 15 -3.76 -5.90 -7.12
CA VAL A 15 -3.05 -5.58 -8.36
C VAL A 15 -2.60 -4.11 -8.36
N LEU A 16 -3.50 -3.18 -8.06
CA LEU A 16 -3.18 -1.74 -8.05
C LEU A 16 -2.15 -1.40 -6.97
N ALA A 17 -2.32 -1.91 -5.75
CA ALA A 17 -1.39 -1.68 -4.65
C ALA A 17 0.00 -2.26 -4.95
N THR A 18 0.07 -3.44 -5.59
CA THR A 18 1.33 -4.03 -6.02
C THR A 18 2.00 -3.21 -7.12
N ALA A 19 1.24 -2.69 -8.08
CA ALA A 19 1.76 -1.82 -9.13
C ALA A 19 2.34 -0.52 -8.53
N ILE A 20 1.64 0.11 -7.58
CA ILE A 20 2.13 1.32 -6.91
C ILE A 20 3.33 1.01 -6.02
N PHE A 21 3.37 -0.13 -5.33
CA PHE A 21 4.56 -0.59 -4.60
C PHE A 21 5.77 -0.71 -5.53
N ALA A 22 5.61 -1.35 -6.70
CA ALA A 22 6.67 -1.49 -7.69
C ALA A 22 7.13 -0.11 -8.24
N LEU A 23 6.19 0.79 -8.54
CA LEU A 23 6.50 2.15 -8.97
C LEU A 23 7.20 2.97 -7.87
N GLY A 24 6.81 2.82 -6.60
CA GLY A 24 7.47 3.48 -5.47
C GLY A 24 8.90 3.00 -5.27
N LEU A 25 9.14 1.68 -5.38
CA LEU A 25 10.48 1.11 -5.33
C LEU A 25 11.33 1.56 -6.52
N TRP A 26 10.78 1.53 -7.74
CA TRP A 26 11.49 1.98 -8.93
C TRP A 26 11.80 3.48 -8.88
N GLY A 27 10.80 4.29 -8.47
CA GLY A 27 10.93 5.73 -8.26
C GLY A 27 12.07 6.03 -7.29
N TYR A 28 12.08 5.40 -6.11
CA TYR A 28 13.14 5.56 -5.13
C TYR A 28 14.53 5.21 -5.69
N ARG A 29 14.65 4.11 -6.45
CA ARG A 29 15.93 3.72 -7.07
C ARG A 29 16.41 4.73 -8.12
N ARG A 30 15.51 5.47 -8.76
CA ARG A 30 15.83 6.48 -9.80
C ARG A 30 16.13 7.85 -9.20
N SER A 31 15.39 8.25 -8.17
CA SER A 31 15.37 9.62 -7.66
C SER A 31 16.14 9.78 -6.35
N GLY A 32 16.33 8.70 -5.58
CA GLY A 32 16.82 8.73 -4.21
C GLY A 32 15.82 9.25 -3.17
N ARG A 33 14.66 9.79 -3.57
CA ARG A 33 13.81 10.54 -2.63
C ARG A 33 13.01 9.60 -1.75
N GLN A 34 13.12 9.81 -0.44
CA GLN A 34 12.42 9.02 0.56
C GLN A 34 10.90 9.01 0.37
N THR A 35 10.31 10.05 -0.23
CA THR A 35 8.87 10.10 -0.50
C THR A 35 8.39 8.95 -1.38
N GLU A 36 9.13 8.58 -2.44
CA GLU A 36 8.72 7.45 -3.29
C GLU A 36 8.80 6.12 -2.54
N ALA A 37 9.83 5.95 -1.70
CA ALA A 37 9.95 4.77 -0.86
C ALA A 37 8.80 4.67 0.14
N LEU A 38 8.43 5.77 0.80
CA LEU A 38 7.33 5.82 1.76
C LEU A 38 5.99 5.45 1.10
N VAL A 39 5.69 6.06 -0.06
CA VAL A 39 4.49 5.70 -0.83
C VAL A 39 4.52 4.22 -1.22
N GLY A 40 5.66 3.75 -1.74
CA GLY A 40 5.85 2.35 -2.08
C GLY A 40 5.51 1.44 -0.90
N VAL A 41 6.21 1.58 0.23
CA VAL A 41 6.01 0.77 1.45
C VAL A 41 4.56 0.78 1.92
N ALA A 42 3.90 1.95 1.92
CA ALA A 42 2.49 2.03 2.32
C ALA A 42 1.58 1.17 1.41
N PHE A 43 1.76 1.26 0.09
CA PHE A 43 1.01 0.43 -0.85
C PHE A 43 1.41 -1.05 -0.77
N GLY A 44 2.65 -1.37 -0.39
CA GLY A 44 3.06 -2.74 -0.05
C GLY A 44 2.26 -3.29 1.14
N LEU A 45 2.05 -2.50 2.20
CA LEU A 45 1.21 -2.90 3.34
C LEU A 45 -0.24 -3.11 2.91
N PHE A 46 -0.81 -2.24 2.08
CA PHE A 46 -2.15 -2.45 1.51
C PHE A 46 -2.23 -3.75 0.71
N ALA A 47 -1.26 -4.01 -0.17
CA ALA A 47 -1.19 -5.22 -0.97
C ALA A 47 -1.18 -6.49 -0.09
N ILE A 48 -0.42 -6.49 1.02
CA ILE A 48 -0.42 -7.61 1.97
C ILE A 48 -1.82 -7.85 2.54
N THR A 49 -2.54 -6.80 2.96
CA THR A 49 -3.90 -6.99 3.51
C THR A 49 -4.88 -7.58 2.50
N HIS A 50 -4.78 -7.18 1.23
CA HIS A 50 -5.62 -7.72 0.17
C HIS A 50 -5.23 -9.15 -0.21
N LEU A 51 -3.93 -9.47 -0.19
CA LEU A 51 -3.44 -10.83 -0.41
C LEU A 51 -3.93 -11.78 0.68
N LEU A 52 -3.89 -11.39 1.97
CA LEU A 52 -4.43 -12.19 3.06
C LEU A 52 -5.93 -12.48 2.87
N THR A 53 -6.67 -11.47 2.40
CA THR A 53 -8.11 -11.60 2.08
C THR A 53 -8.33 -12.58 0.93
N LEU A 54 -7.56 -12.47 -0.17
CA LEU A 54 -7.65 -13.34 -1.35
C LEU A 54 -7.27 -14.80 -1.04
N LEU A 55 -6.29 -15.00 -0.16
CA LEU A 55 -5.85 -16.33 0.25
C LEU A 55 -6.80 -16.97 1.28
N GLY A 56 -7.85 -16.25 1.71
CA GLY A 56 -8.76 -16.73 2.75
C GLY A 56 -8.06 -16.97 4.09
N ILE A 57 -6.90 -16.32 4.33
CA ILE A 57 -6.16 -16.47 5.58
C ILE A 57 -6.97 -15.78 6.67
N SER A 58 -7.42 -16.57 7.65
CA SER A 58 -8.20 -16.13 8.81
C SER A 58 -7.36 -15.22 9.71
N SER A 59 -7.26 -13.95 9.31
CA SER A 59 -6.72 -12.86 10.10
C SER A 59 -7.88 -12.11 10.74
N THR A 60 -7.70 -11.63 11.96
CA THR A 60 -8.73 -10.79 12.61
C THR A 60 -8.94 -9.53 11.77
N GLU A 61 -10.20 -9.13 11.55
CA GLU A 61 -10.54 -7.87 10.87
C GLU A 61 -9.82 -6.68 11.51
N LEU A 62 -9.62 -6.73 12.84
CA LEU A 62 -8.84 -5.76 13.60
C LEU A 62 -7.38 -5.67 13.15
N LEU A 63 -6.70 -6.80 12.86
CA LEU A 63 -5.32 -6.80 12.39
C LEU A 63 -5.22 -6.16 11.00
N ILE A 64 -6.12 -6.54 10.10
CA ILE A 64 -6.22 -5.95 8.76
C ILE A 64 -6.42 -4.44 8.85
N LEU A 65 -7.32 -4.00 9.74
CA LEU A 65 -7.58 -2.58 9.98
C LEU A 65 -6.36 -1.84 10.51
N ILE A 66 -5.63 -2.40 11.49
CA ILE A 66 -4.43 -1.80 12.06
C ILE A 66 -3.36 -1.59 10.98
N VAL A 67 -3.11 -2.60 10.14
CA VAL A 67 -2.13 -2.49 9.04
C VAL A 67 -2.53 -1.39 8.05
N ARG A 68 -3.83 -1.28 7.73
CA ARG A 68 -4.34 -0.20 6.86
C ARG A 68 -4.16 1.17 7.48
N ILE A 69 -4.44 1.34 8.78
CA ILE A 69 -4.22 2.60 9.48
C ILE A 69 -2.75 3.00 9.40
N ILE A 70 -1.82 2.08 9.65
CA ILE A 70 -0.38 2.33 9.53
C ILE A 70 -0.05 2.76 8.10
N ALA A 71 -0.55 2.05 7.08
CA ALA A 71 -0.33 2.40 5.69
C ALA A 71 -0.85 3.82 5.35
N TYR A 72 -2.05 4.18 5.81
CA TYR A 72 -2.59 5.54 5.64
C TYR A 72 -1.72 6.61 6.33
N VAL A 73 -1.22 6.35 7.53
CA VAL A 73 -0.31 7.27 8.24
C VAL A 73 0.99 7.46 7.47
N VAL A 74 1.56 6.40 6.89
CA VAL A 74 2.75 6.50 6.05
C VAL A 74 2.50 7.33 4.80
N VAL A 75 1.35 7.16 4.13
CA VAL A 75 0.96 8.01 2.98
C VAL A 75 0.80 9.46 3.41
N MET A 76 0.11 9.73 4.52
CA MET A 76 -0.05 11.09 5.04
C MET A 76 1.31 11.75 5.33
N TYR A 77 2.24 11.00 5.93
CA TYR A 77 3.61 11.49 6.17
C TYR A 77 4.36 11.76 4.86
N ALA A 78 4.25 10.88 3.87
CA ALA A 78 4.84 11.09 2.55
C ALA A 78 4.30 12.37 1.88
N MET A 79 2.99 12.60 1.95
CA MET A 79 2.35 13.82 1.41
C MET A 79 2.76 15.06 2.19
N PHE A 80 2.86 14.98 3.51
CA PHE A 80 3.34 16.07 4.35
C PHE A 80 4.78 16.48 3.97
N ARG A 81 5.67 15.50 3.75
CA ARG A 81 7.05 15.72 3.28
C ARG A 81 7.08 16.47 1.95
N VAL A 82 6.19 16.13 1.02
CA VAL A 82 6.07 16.83 -0.27
C VAL A 82 5.60 18.26 -0.06
N ALA A 83 4.53 18.46 0.71
CA ALA A 83 3.95 19.78 0.98
C ALA A 83 4.92 20.72 1.72
N ALA A 84 5.73 20.17 2.64
CA ALA A 84 6.73 20.91 3.39
C ALA A 84 8.00 21.23 2.58
N GLY A 85 8.09 20.83 1.31
CA GLY A 85 9.27 21.09 0.47
C GLY A 85 10.47 20.18 0.76
N HIS A 86 10.30 19.12 1.57
CA HIS A 86 11.31 18.09 1.82
C HIS A 86 11.36 17.06 0.68
N THR A 87 11.23 17.52 -0.57
CA THR A 87 11.32 16.73 -1.79
C THR A 87 12.75 16.50 -2.26
N TYR A 88 13.73 17.13 -1.60
CA TYR A 88 15.17 16.95 -1.84
C TYR A 88 15.79 16.31 -0.60
N GLY A 89 15.81 14.98 -0.59
CA GLY A 89 16.61 14.16 0.31
C GLY A 89 17.25 13.07 -0.51
#